data_AF-A0A937VRN8-F1
#
_entry.id   AF-A0A937VRN8-F1
#
_cell.length_a   1.000
_cell.length_b   1.000
_cell.length_c   1.000
_cell.angle_alpha   90.00
_cell.angle_beta   90.00
_cell.angle_gamma   90.00
#
_symmetry.space_group_name_H-M   'P 1'
#
loop_
_entity.id
_entity.type
_entity.pdbx_description
1 polymer ?
#
loop_
_entity_poly.entity_id
_entity_poly.type
_entity_poly.pdbx_seq_one_letter_code
_entity_poly.pdbx_strand_id
1 'polypeptide(L)' 'MLTDVVEYETVIGLEVHAQLLTRSKMFCPCSADYANTPPNTHVCPICMGMPGVL' A
#
# COMPACT_ATOMS: atom_id res chain seq x y z
N MET A 1 8.24 7.92 52.50
CA MET A 1 8.52 6.60 51.89
C MET A 1 8.07 6.70 50.45
N LEU A 2 9.04 6.65 49.53
CA LEU A 2 8.82 6.70 48.08
C LEU A 2 8.19 5.37 47.65
N THR A 3 7.05 5.42 46.97
CA THR A 3 6.55 4.30 46.17
C THR A 3 6.29 4.83 44.78
N ASP A 4 7.36 5.02 44.01
CA ASP A 4 7.29 5.17 42.57
C ASP A 4 6.83 3.84 41.98
N VAL A 5 5.54 3.72 41.63
CA VAL A 5 5.01 2.55 40.92
C VAL A 5 4.83 2.94 39.45
N VAL A 6 5.85 2.64 38.64
CA VAL A 6 5.66 2.41 37.21
C VAL A 6 6.55 1.22 36.84
N GLU A 7 6.00 0.01 36.81
CA GLU A 7 6.74 -1.24 36.52
C GLU A 7 6.25 -1.90 35.22
N TYR A 8 5.85 -1.11 34.21
CA TYR A 8 5.60 -1.63 32.85
C TYR A 8 5.98 -0.58 31.80
N GLU A 9 6.60 -1.04 30.72
CA GLU A 9 6.94 -0.22 29.55
C GLU A 9 5.94 -0.46 28.42
N THR A 10 5.33 0.61 27.92
CA THR A 10 4.42 0.53 26.78
C THR A 10 5.24 0.45 25.49
N VAL A 11 5.11 -0.65 24.76
CA VAL A 11 5.73 -0.84 23.44
C VAL A 11 4.65 -0.87 22.37
N ILE A 12 4.75 0.03 21.38
CA ILE A 12 3.79 0.13 20.27
C ILE A 12 4.56 0.00 18.96
N GLY A 13 4.12 -0.92 18.10
CA GLY A 13 4.57 -1.06 16.72
C GLY A 13 3.46 -0.68 15.75
N LEU A 14 3.80 0.04 14.69
CA LEU A 14 2.87 0.40 13.61
C LEU A 14 3.48 0.01 12.27
N GLU A 15 2.64 -0.52 11.39
CA GLU A 15 2.96 -0.75 9.98
C GLU A 15 2.04 0.14 9.14
N VAL A 16 2.64 1.03 8.34
CA VAL A 16 1.90 2.05 7.58
C VAL A 16 2.12 1.83 6.10
N HIS A 17 1.02 1.66 5.36
CA HIS A 17 1.04 1.66 3.90
C HIS A 17 0.56 3.02 3.39
N ALA A 18 1.40 3.68 2.60
CA ALA A 18 1.07 4.95 1.95
C ALA A 18 1.13 4.79 0.43
N GLN A 19 0.08 5.20 -0.26
CA GLN A 19 0.02 5.16 -1.72
C GLN A 19 0.82 6.31 -2.33
N LEU A 20 1.74 6.00 -3.25
CA LEU A 20 2.47 7.02 -4.01
C LEU A 20 1.57 7.66 -5.07
N LEU A 21 1.61 8.99 -5.17
CA LEU A 21 0.86 9.77 -6.16
C LEU A 21 1.56 9.78 -7.53
N THR A 22 1.79 8.59 -8.06
CA THR A 22 2.42 8.37 -9.37
C THR A 22 1.40 8.44 -10.50
N ARG A 23 1.86 8.71 -11.73
CA ARG A 23 1.00 8.71 -12.92
C ARG A 23 0.69 7.29 -13.43
N SER A 24 1.63 6.36 -13.28
CA SER A 24 1.52 4.97 -13.69
C SER A 24 1.63 4.02 -12.50
N LYS A 25 1.18 2.78 -12.68
CA LYS A 25 1.43 1.70 -11.71
C LYS A 25 2.93 1.39 -11.62
N MET A 26 3.32 0.70 -10.54
CA MET A 26 4.72 0.42 -10.22
C MET A 26 5.46 -0.39 -11.30
N PHE A 27 4.78 -1.36 -11.93
CA PHE A 27 5.40 -2.34 -12.84
C PHE A 27 4.81 -2.33 -14.25
N CYS A 28 3.90 -1.41 -14.56
CA CYS A 28 3.30 -1.33 -15.88
C CYS A 28 2.86 0.10 -16.21
N PRO A 29 2.66 0.45 -17.49
CA PRO A 29 2.30 1.82 -17.88
C PRO A 29 0.84 2.19 -17.60
N CYS A 30 0.01 1.32 -17.02
CA CYS A 30 -1.38 1.64 -16.68
C CYS A 30 -1.47 2.82 -15.72
N SER A 31 -2.50 3.66 -15.88
CA SER A 31 -2.82 4.74 -14.93
C SER A 31 -2.99 4.20 -13.51
N ALA A 32 -2.48 4.95 -12.53
CA ALA A 32 -2.72 4.69 -11.10
C ALA A 32 -4.04 5.33 -10.61
N ASP A 33 -4.74 6.11 -11.43
CA ASP A 33 -6.00 6.79 -11.09
C ASP A 33 -7.21 5.86 -11.13
N TYR A 34 -7.40 5.07 -10.07
CA TYR A 34 -8.47 4.07 -10.01
C TYR A 34 -9.78 4.56 -9.37
N ALA A 35 -9.74 5.66 -8.60
CA ALA A 35 -10.79 5.97 -7.63
C ALA A 35 -12.15 6.31 -8.27
N ASN A 36 -12.15 6.93 -9.45
CA ASN A 36 -13.36 7.36 -10.17
C ASN A 36 -13.53 6.63 -11.51
N THR A 37 -12.95 5.44 -11.63
CA THR A 37 -12.91 4.69 -12.89
C THR A 37 -13.72 3.39 -12.77
N PRO A 38 -14.44 2.95 -13.83
CA PRO A 38 -15.15 1.68 -13.81
C PRO A 38 -14.23 0.47 -13.55
N PRO A 39 -14.77 -0.64 -13.03
CA PRO A 39 -14.00 -1.85 -12.76
C PRO A 39 -13.22 -2.34 -13.98
N ASN A 40 -12.00 -2.80 -13.75
CA ASN A 40 -11.12 -3.39 -14.77
C ASN A 40 -10.83 -2.49 -16.00
N THR A 41 -10.85 -1.17 -15.83
CA THR A 41 -10.55 -0.22 -16.92
C THR A 41 -9.06 0.11 -17.02
N HIS A 42 -8.37 0.27 -15.89
CA HIS A 42 -6.92 0.53 -15.85
C HIS A 42 -6.14 -0.75 -15.61
N VAL A 43 -6.27 -1.68 -16.55
CA VAL A 43 -5.62 -2.98 -16.48
C VAL A 43 -4.85 -3.28 -17.75
N CYS A 44 -3.85 -4.13 -17.64
CA CYS A 44 -3.12 -4.72 -18.74
C CYS A 44 -2.69 -6.14 -18.34
N PRO A 45 -2.17 -6.95 -19.27
CA PRO A 45 -1.70 -8.29 -18.97
C PRO A 45 -0.72 -8.36 -17.78
N ILE A 46 0.16 -7.36 -17.63
CA ILE A 46 1.15 -7.29 -16.52
C ILE A 46 0.46 -7.21 -15.17
N CYS A 47 -0.37 -6.18 -14.93
CA CYS A 47 -1.02 -6.01 -13.62
C CYS A 47 -2.18 -6.99 -13.37
N MET A 48 -2.59 -7.74 -14.39
CA MET A 48 -3.53 -8.86 -14.27
C MET A 48 -2.82 -10.20 -14.05
N GLY A 49 -1.48 -10.23 -14.06
CA GLY A 49 -0.71 -11.45 -13.85
C GLY A 49 -0.93 -12.51 -14.93
N MET A 50 -1.11 -12.10 -16.20
CA MET A 50 -1.26 -13.04 -17.30
C MET A 50 0.05 -13.81 -17.57
N PRO A 51 0.00 -15.03 -18.10
CA PRO A 51 1.22 -15.80 -18.38
C PRO A 51 2.15 -15.10 -19.38
N GLY A 52 3.46 -15.12 -19.10
CA GLY A 52 4.49 -14.68 -20.05
C GLY A 52 4.69 -13.17 -20.18
N VAL A 53 4.24 -12.38 -19.19
CA VAL A 53 4.35 -10.92 -19.18
C VAL A 53 5.39 -10.46 -18.17
N LEU A 54 6.07 -9.36 -18.48
CA LEU A 54 6.99 -8.62 -17.60
C LEU A 54 6.54 -7.17 -17.53
#